data_AF-C3YV86-F1
#
_entry.id   AF-C3YV86-F1
#
_cell.length_a   1.000
_cell.length_b   1.000
_cell.length_c   1.000
_cell.angle_alpha   90.00
_cell.angle_beta   90.00
_cell.angle_gamma   90.00
#
_symmetry.space_group_name_H-M   'P 1'
#
loop_
_entity.id
_entity.type
_entity.pdbx_description
1 polymer ?
#
loop_
_entity_poly.entity_id
_entity_poly.type
_entity_poly.pdbx_seq_one_letter_code
_entity_poly.pdbx_strand_id
1 'polypeptide(L)'
;MFSSLQFQYTPTNVAGPGAPTDPSEIMYEGCDCQTPSCSTDCPCILRYGPTYDKTGCLLTEELEKTFRSKPILECNTSCQCGEPCSNRVAQKGVSLKLEVFRAPHKGWGVRAAERIPLGRFVCEYAGEVLGLEEAKKRTQNMKKEDMNYILTLREHVASGNIIETHIDPTYIGNVGRYINHSCSPNLLMLPVRVDSEVPKLALFAGKDIEVGEELSFDYSGEYGNVVNQGNLQKVTGQSKDSSKLKPCFCGSEMCTGFLPFDPSLYQVH
;
A
#
# COMPACT_ATOMS: atom_id res chain seq x y z
N MET A 1 22.41 27.94 0.39
CA MET A 1 22.71 26.55 -0.05
C MET A 1 21.42 25.77 0.05
N PHE A 2 20.74 25.54 -1.07
CA PHE A 2 19.56 24.68 -1.09
C PHE A 2 20.05 23.24 -0.91
N SER A 3 19.77 22.65 0.25
CA SER A 3 19.89 21.20 0.43
C SER A 3 18.99 20.55 -0.62
N SER A 4 19.58 20.01 -1.67
CA SER A 4 18.85 19.14 -2.59
C SER A 4 18.33 17.98 -1.77
N LEU A 5 17.00 17.88 -1.63
CA LEU A 5 16.36 16.68 -1.09
C LEU A 5 16.84 15.50 -1.95
N GLN A 6 17.78 14.73 -1.41
CA GLN A 6 18.37 13.59 -2.10
C GLN A 6 17.40 12.41 -1.98
N PHE A 7 16.33 12.46 -2.76
CA PHE A 7 15.43 11.32 -2.92
C PHE A 7 16.12 10.26 -3.76
N GLN A 8 16.13 9.02 -3.27
CA GLN A 8 16.63 7.85 -3.97
C GLN A 8 15.48 6.94 -4.36
N TYR A 9 15.42 6.56 -5.64
CA TYR A 9 14.43 5.61 -6.11
C TYR A 9 14.81 4.18 -5.70
N THR A 10 13.84 3.44 -5.16
CA THR A 10 13.89 1.98 -5.00
C THR A 10 12.62 1.38 -5.62
N PRO A 11 12.67 0.21 -6.28
CA PRO A 11 11.45 -0.44 -6.78
C PRO A 11 10.64 -1.14 -5.68
N THR A 12 11.30 -1.53 -4.58
CA THR A 12 10.75 -2.35 -3.49
C THR A 12 11.15 -1.79 -2.12
N ASN A 13 10.59 -2.34 -1.05
CA ASN A 13 10.99 -2.00 0.31
C ASN A 13 12.49 -2.24 0.56
N VAL A 14 13.07 -1.40 1.41
CA VAL A 14 14.45 -1.53 1.91
C VAL A 14 14.45 -1.48 3.43
N ALA A 15 15.43 -2.13 4.07
CA ALA A 15 15.59 -2.03 5.52
C ALA A 15 15.89 -0.58 5.92
N GLY A 16 15.13 -0.06 6.89
CA GLY A 16 15.35 1.26 7.49
C GLY A 16 15.70 1.16 8.99
N PRO A 17 15.96 2.29 9.65
CA PRO A 17 16.37 2.29 11.05
C PRO A 17 15.31 1.69 11.98
N GLY A 18 15.75 0.77 12.85
CA GLY A 18 14.89 0.12 13.84
C GLY A 18 13.93 -0.92 13.28
N ALA A 19 14.01 -1.27 12.00
CA ALA A 19 13.19 -2.34 11.42
C ALA A 19 13.38 -3.65 12.22
N PRO A 20 12.30 -4.32 12.64
CA PRO A 20 12.41 -5.59 13.35
C PRO A 20 12.85 -6.74 12.43
N THR A 21 12.62 -6.59 11.13
CA THR A 21 12.82 -7.60 10.10
C THR A 21 13.34 -6.94 8.82
N ASP A 22 14.29 -7.58 8.15
CA ASP A 22 14.74 -7.14 6.83
C ASP A 22 13.69 -7.55 5.76
N PRO A 23 13.14 -6.60 4.97
CA PRO A 23 12.16 -6.93 3.94
C PRO A 23 12.71 -7.82 2.80
N SER A 24 14.03 -7.99 2.69
CA SER A 24 14.68 -8.88 1.71
C SER A 24 14.97 -10.28 2.25
N GLU A 25 14.71 -10.55 3.53
CA GLU A 25 14.93 -11.86 4.14
C GLU A 25 13.93 -12.89 3.61
N ILE A 26 14.44 -14.07 3.22
CA ILE A 26 13.62 -15.19 2.74
C ILE A 26 13.18 -16.02 3.95
N MET A 27 11.89 -15.91 4.29
CA MET A 27 11.27 -16.51 5.47
C MET A 27 10.24 -17.60 5.13
N TYR A 28 9.62 -17.51 3.95
CA TYR A 28 8.61 -18.47 3.52
C TYR A 28 9.22 -19.64 2.73
N GLU A 29 8.76 -20.86 3.06
CA GLU A 29 9.03 -22.04 2.24
C GLU A 29 8.39 -21.90 0.86
N GLY A 30 9.04 -22.52 -0.14
CA GLY A 30 8.55 -22.53 -1.51
C GLY A 30 7.65 -23.72 -1.82
N CYS A 31 7.11 -23.74 -3.05
CA CYS A 31 6.39 -24.89 -3.59
C CYS A 31 7.28 -25.69 -4.54
N ASP A 32 7.04 -27.00 -4.64
CA ASP A 32 7.71 -27.87 -5.61
C ASP A 32 6.92 -28.02 -6.93
N CYS A 33 5.94 -27.14 -7.18
CA CYS A 33 5.19 -27.16 -8.43
C CYS A 33 6.11 -26.91 -9.63
N GLN A 34 6.03 -27.74 -10.67
CA GLN A 34 6.84 -27.62 -11.89
C GLN A 34 6.04 -27.04 -13.07
N THR A 35 4.91 -26.39 -12.79
CA THR A 35 4.04 -25.78 -13.79
C THR A 35 4.14 -24.26 -13.75
N PRO A 36 3.98 -23.57 -14.90
CA PRO A 36 3.97 -22.10 -14.96
C PRO A 36 2.67 -21.47 -14.43
N SER A 37 1.83 -22.26 -13.75
CA SER A 37 0.61 -21.78 -13.09
C SER A 37 0.31 -22.73 -11.95
N CYS A 38 0.65 -22.29 -10.74
CA CYS A 38 0.26 -22.99 -9.52
C CYS A 38 -1.27 -23.10 -9.44
N SER A 39 -1.77 -24.30 -9.11
CA SER A 39 -3.20 -24.57 -8.90
C SER A 39 -3.55 -24.53 -7.41
N THR A 40 -4.80 -24.84 -7.07
CA THR A 40 -5.31 -24.89 -5.69
C THR A 40 -4.54 -25.82 -4.76
N ASP A 41 -3.80 -26.79 -5.30
CA ASP A 41 -3.00 -27.76 -4.53
C ASP A 41 -1.59 -27.24 -4.21
N CYS A 42 -1.18 -26.12 -4.81
CA CYS A 42 0.11 -25.49 -4.50
C CYS A 42 0.11 -24.98 -3.05
N PRO A 43 1.12 -25.28 -2.22
CA PRO A 43 1.20 -24.79 -0.84
C PRO A 43 1.06 -23.25 -0.69
N CYS A 44 1.60 -22.48 -1.65
CA CYS A 44 1.49 -21.02 -1.65
C CYS A 44 0.03 -20.55 -1.81
N ILE A 45 -0.78 -21.31 -2.54
CA ILE A 45 -2.19 -21.03 -2.81
C ILE A 45 -3.09 -21.70 -1.76
N LEU A 46 -2.79 -22.94 -1.35
CA LEU A 46 -3.63 -23.73 -0.45
C LEU A 46 -3.89 -23.01 0.88
N ARG A 47 -2.89 -22.29 1.40
CA ARG A 47 -2.98 -21.57 2.68
C ARG A 47 -4.02 -20.47 2.66
N TYR A 48 -4.06 -19.70 1.56
CA TYR A 48 -4.88 -18.50 1.45
C TYR A 48 -5.70 -18.43 0.16
N GLY A 49 -6.00 -19.55 -0.47
CA GLY A 49 -6.68 -19.64 -1.76
C GLY A 49 -6.01 -18.87 -2.89
N PRO A 50 -6.58 -18.96 -4.10
CA PRO A 50 -6.10 -18.20 -5.25
C PRO A 50 -6.46 -16.71 -5.10
N THR A 51 -5.53 -15.84 -5.48
CA THR A 51 -5.73 -14.37 -5.45
C THR A 51 -5.88 -13.78 -6.85
N TYR A 52 -5.19 -14.35 -7.83
CA TYR A 52 -5.11 -13.79 -9.18
C TYR A 52 -5.77 -14.70 -10.22
N ASP A 53 -6.34 -14.09 -11.25
CA ASP A 53 -6.69 -14.79 -12.48
C ASP A 53 -5.46 -15.06 -13.36
N LYS A 54 -5.68 -15.69 -14.52
CA LYS A 54 -4.60 -16.03 -15.48
C LYS A 54 -3.94 -14.81 -16.11
N THR A 55 -4.56 -13.64 -16.03
CA THR A 55 -4.02 -12.38 -16.54
C THR A 55 -3.21 -11.64 -15.47
N GLY A 56 -3.26 -12.07 -14.21
CA GLY A 56 -2.63 -11.41 -13.08
C GLY A 56 -3.46 -10.26 -12.50
N CYS A 57 -4.78 -10.25 -12.76
CA CYS A 57 -5.72 -9.37 -12.08
C CYS A 57 -6.28 -10.05 -10.82
N LEU A 58 -6.63 -9.27 -9.80
CA LEU A 58 -7.35 -9.77 -8.63
C LEU A 58 -8.67 -10.42 -9.04
N LEU A 59 -8.98 -11.55 -8.42
CA LEU A 59 -10.27 -12.22 -8.57
C LEU A 59 -11.39 -11.34 -7.99
N THR A 60 -12.59 -11.38 -8.59
CA THR A 60 -13.75 -10.57 -8.17
C THR A 60 -14.13 -10.78 -6.72
N GLU A 61 -13.94 -12.00 -6.19
CA GLU A 61 -14.18 -12.30 -4.78
C GLU A 61 -13.29 -11.50 -3.82
N GLU A 62 -12.06 -11.15 -4.24
CA GLU A 62 -11.14 -10.31 -3.47
C GLU A 62 -11.53 -8.82 -3.56
N LEU A 63 -12.33 -8.45 -4.57
CA LEU A 63 -12.84 -7.08 -4.78
C LEU A 63 -14.20 -6.87 -4.10
N GLU A 64 -15.06 -7.89 -4.05
CA GLU A 64 -16.44 -7.82 -3.53
C GLU A 64 -16.55 -8.10 -2.03
N LYS A 65 -15.64 -8.92 -1.47
CA LYS A 65 -15.64 -9.20 -0.03
C LYS A 65 -15.06 -8.00 0.70
N THR A 66 -15.94 -7.30 1.40
CA THR A 66 -15.62 -6.31 2.43
C THR A 66 -14.90 -6.99 3.62
N PHE A 67 -13.62 -7.30 3.39
CA PHE A 67 -12.49 -7.52 4.28
C PHE A 67 -12.72 -8.25 5.61
N ARG A 68 -12.82 -9.59 5.54
CA ARG A 68 -11.86 -10.39 6.30
C ARG A 68 -10.65 -10.55 5.39
N SER A 69 -9.70 -9.60 5.46
CA SER A 69 -8.51 -9.56 4.59
C SER A 69 -7.76 -10.88 4.75
N LYS A 70 -7.98 -11.79 3.79
CA LYS A 70 -7.24 -13.04 3.74
C LYS A 70 -5.81 -12.64 3.36
N PRO A 71 -4.77 -13.07 4.11
CA PRO A 71 -3.40 -12.74 3.74
C PRO A 71 -3.11 -13.22 2.31
N ILE A 72 -2.42 -12.41 1.51
CA ILE A 72 -2.00 -12.83 0.17
C ILE A 72 -0.56 -13.34 0.24
N LEU A 73 -0.32 -14.53 -0.30
CA LEU A 73 1.00 -15.14 -0.40
C LEU A 73 1.29 -15.51 -1.86
N GLU A 74 2.23 -14.79 -2.47
CA GLU A 74 2.75 -15.15 -3.78
C GLU A 74 3.74 -16.32 -3.70
N CYS A 75 3.96 -16.99 -4.83
CA CYS A 75 5.11 -17.88 -4.96
C CYS A 75 6.40 -17.06 -4.85
N ASN A 76 7.43 -17.60 -4.22
CA ASN A 76 8.59 -16.85 -3.77
C ASN A 76 9.90 -17.37 -4.39
N THR A 77 11.04 -16.87 -3.95
CA THR A 77 12.36 -17.27 -4.48
C THR A 77 12.69 -18.74 -4.23
N SER A 78 12.08 -19.36 -3.22
CA SER A 78 12.23 -20.79 -2.90
C SER A 78 11.31 -21.70 -3.73
N CYS A 79 10.39 -21.18 -4.55
CA CYS A 79 9.46 -21.97 -5.37
C CYS A 79 10.07 -22.46 -6.69
N GLN A 80 9.74 -23.71 -7.09
CA GLN A 80 10.16 -24.33 -8.35
C GLN A 80 9.27 -24.01 -9.58
N CYS A 81 8.16 -23.28 -9.39
CA CYS A 81 7.17 -22.99 -10.44
C CYS A 81 7.64 -21.96 -11.51
N GLY A 82 8.81 -21.37 -11.30
CA GLY A 82 9.45 -20.41 -12.21
C GLY A 82 8.75 -19.04 -12.27
N GLU A 83 9.36 -18.12 -13.01
CA GLU A 83 8.91 -16.74 -13.21
C GLU A 83 7.52 -16.58 -13.89
N PRO A 84 7.12 -17.43 -14.86
CA PRO A 84 5.83 -17.29 -15.51
C PRO A 84 4.63 -17.60 -14.62
N CYS A 85 4.85 -18.13 -13.40
CA CYS A 85 3.80 -18.46 -12.45
C CYS A 85 2.77 -17.34 -12.31
N SER A 86 1.50 -17.69 -12.46
CA SER A 86 0.35 -16.79 -12.27
C SER A 86 0.23 -16.26 -10.84
N ASN A 87 0.80 -16.97 -9.87
CA ASN A 87 0.90 -16.52 -8.47
C ASN A 87 2.18 -15.69 -8.20
N ARG A 88 2.68 -14.97 -9.22
CA ARG A 88 3.74 -13.97 -9.13
C ARG A 88 3.28 -12.73 -9.87
N VAL A 89 2.79 -11.71 -9.17
CA VAL A 89 2.19 -10.51 -9.76
C VAL A 89 2.86 -9.25 -9.21
N ALA A 90 2.71 -8.97 -7.92
CA ALA A 90 3.28 -7.79 -7.27
C ALA A 90 4.82 -7.82 -7.34
N GLN A 91 5.43 -8.99 -7.13
CA GLN A 91 6.88 -9.14 -7.19
C GLN A 91 7.50 -8.86 -8.57
N LYS A 92 6.70 -8.89 -9.66
CA LYS A 92 7.16 -8.55 -11.01
C LYS A 92 7.36 -7.05 -11.21
N GLY A 93 6.94 -6.23 -10.24
CA GLY A 93 7.09 -4.78 -10.29
C GLY A 93 6.17 -4.11 -11.31
N VAL A 94 6.38 -2.81 -11.48
CA VAL A 94 5.53 -1.96 -12.34
C VAL A 94 5.71 -2.37 -13.81
N SER A 95 4.61 -2.80 -14.44
CA SER A 95 4.56 -3.11 -15.88
C SER A 95 3.68 -2.13 -16.67
N LEU A 96 2.97 -1.24 -15.98
CA LEU A 96 2.08 -0.25 -16.57
C LEU A 96 2.81 1.05 -16.91
N LYS A 97 2.31 1.78 -17.91
CA LYS A 97 2.73 3.14 -18.22
C LYS A 97 2.05 4.11 -17.25
N LEU A 98 2.86 4.67 -16.36
CA LEU A 98 2.45 5.67 -15.38
C LEU A 98 3.15 7.00 -15.65
N GLU A 99 2.47 8.11 -15.38
CA GLU A 99 3.02 9.45 -15.50
C GLU A 99 2.97 10.18 -14.17
N VAL A 100 4.13 10.67 -13.71
CA VAL A 100 4.19 11.62 -12.59
C VAL A 100 3.90 13.01 -13.13
N PHE A 101 2.85 13.67 -12.62
CA PHE A 101 2.36 14.95 -13.12
C PHE A 101 2.13 15.95 -11.99
N ARG A 102 1.98 17.23 -12.34
CA ARG A 102 1.61 18.27 -11.37
C ARG A 102 0.10 18.22 -11.11
N ALA A 103 -0.29 17.64 -9.98
CA ALA A 103 -1.68 17.56 -9.55
C ALA A 103 -2.14 18.94 -8.99
N PRO A 104 -3.24 19.51 -9.52
CA PRO A 104 -3.80 20.75 -9.00
C PRO A 104 -4.06 20.66 -7.48
N HIS A 105 -3.59 21.66 -6.72
CA HIS A 105 -3.78 21.78 -5.26
C HIS A 105 -3.21 20.64 -4.37
N LYS A 106 -2.65 19.58 -4.97
CA LYS A 106 -2.12 18.39 -4.26
C LYS A 106 -0.60 18.21 -4.42
N GLY A 107 0.03 18.98 -5.31
CA GLY A 107 1.46 18.91 -5.54
C GLY A 107 1.79 18.00 -6.70
N TRP A 108 2.58 16.95 -6.46
CA TRP A 108 2.81 15.91 -7.46
C TRP A 108 1.75 14.82 -7.34
N GLY A 109 1.40 14.19 -8.45
CA GLY A 109 0.46 13.07 -8.52
C GLY A 109 0.96 12.02 -9.50
N VAL A 110 0.29 10.88 -9.54
CA VAL A 110 0.48 9.87 -10.59
C VAL A 110 -0.82 9.73 -11.35
N ARG A 111 -0.76 9.61 -12.67
CA ARG A 111 -1.93 9.29 -13.51
C ARG A 111 -1.63 8.13 -14.45
N ALA A 112 -2.68 7.48 -14.91
CA ALA A 112 -2.58 6.39 -15.88
C ALA A 112 -2.19 6.95 -17.26
N ALA A 113 -1.12 6.42 -17.88
CA ALA A 113 -0.75 6.76 -19.26
C ALA A 113 -1.20 5.68 -20.27
N GLU A 114 -1.96 4.69 -19.80
CA GLU A 114 -2.70 3.70 -20.57
C GLU A 114 -3.94 3.26 -19.77
N ARG A 115 -4.91 2.58 -20.40
CA ARG A 115 -6.10 2.09 -19.70
C ARG A 115 -5.70 0.96 -18.74
N ILE A 116 -6.19 1.01 -17.50
CA ILE A 116 -5.90 0.01 -16.47
C ILE A 116 -7.20 -0.73 -16.13
N PRO A 117 -7.31 -2.04 -16.43
CA PRO A 117 -8.48 -2.83 -16.05
C PRO A 117 -8.63 -2.98 -14.54
N LEU A 118 -9.87 -3.15 -14.07
CA LEU A 118 -10.19 -3.57 -12.71
C LEU A 118 -9.33 -4.77 -12.26
N GLY A 119 -8.85 -4.73 -11.01
CA GLY A 119 -8.05 -5.77 -10.38
C GLY A 119 -6.59 -5.81 -10.83
N ARG A 120 -6.17 -5.01 -11.82
CA ARG A 120 -4.79 -4.99 -12.30
C ARG A 120 -3.84 -4.42 -11.26
N PHE A 121 -2.72 -5.10 -11.03
CA PHE A 121 -1.61 -4.56 -10.21
C PHE A 121 -1.04 -3.30 -10.86
N VAL A 122 -0.88 -2.23 -10.06
CA VAL A 122 -0.40 -0.93 -10.51
C VAL A 122 1.04 -0.68 -10.04
N CYS A 123 1.27 -0.63 -8.73
CA CYS A 123 2.59 -0.48 -8.13
C CYS A 123 2.57 -0.86 -6.64
N GLU A 124 3.74 -0.92 -6.02
CA GLU A 124 3.85 -0.95 -4.55
C GLU A 124 3.79 0.47 -3.98
N TYR A 125 3.42 0.61 -2.72
CA TYR A 125 3.82 1.73 -1.87
C TYR A 125 5.06 1.29 -1.08
N ALA A 126 6.24 1.63 -1.60
CA ALA A 126 7.50 1.07 -1.10
C ALA A 126 8.51 2.14 -0.70
N GLY A 127 9.27 1.85 0.36
CA GLY A 127 10.32 2.71 0.89
C GLY A 127 11.10 2.06 2.02
N GLU A 128 11.61 2.87 2.95
CA GLU A 128 12.28 2.37 4.15
C GLU A 128 11.26 1.71 5.08
N VAL A 129 11.51 0.46 5.49
CA VAL A 129 10.77 -0.18 6.57
C VAL A 129 11.35 0.30 7.89
N LEU A 130 10.55 0.92 8.74
CA LEU A 130 10.99 1.55 9.98
C LEU A 130 10.54 0.79 11.21
N GLY A 131 11.33 0.90 12.28
CA GLY A 131 10.85 0.61 13.63
C GLY A 131 9.90 1.70 14.13
N LEU A 132 8.99 1.34 15.04
CA LEU A 132 7.99 2.26 15.62
C LEU A 132 8.61 3.53 16.19
N GLU A 133 9.72 3.42 16.93
CA GLU A 133 10.36 4.57 17.56
C GLU A 133 11.00 5.53 16.53
N GLU A 134 11.54 5.01 15.43
CA GLU A 134 12.02 5.86 14.34
C GLU A 134 10.85 6.49 13.58
N ALA A 135 9.76 5.76 13.31
CA ALA A 135 8.57 6.32 12.69
C ALA A 135 7.97 7.48 13.50
N LYS A 136 7.85 7.32 14.82
CA LYS A 136 7.42 8.40 15.74
C LYS A 136 8.38 9.58 15.69
N LYS A 137 9.69 9.33 15.78
CA LYS A 137 10.71 10.39 15.74
C LYS A 137 10.68 11.17 14.44
N ARG A 138 10.54 10.51 13.27
CA ARG A 138 10.40 11.20 11.98
C ARG A 138 9.14 12.06 11.94
N THR A 139 8.02 11.50 12.41
CA THR A 139 6.73 12.19 12.49
C THR A 139 6.78 13.44 13.38
N GLN A 140 7.39 13.34 14.56
CA GLN A 140 7.55 14.46 15.52
C GLN A 140 8.43 15.59 14.99
N ASN A 141 9.39 15.28 14.12
CA ASN A 141 10.29 16.26 13.51
C ASN A 141 9.71 16.89 12.23
N MET A 142 8.52 16.48 11.80
CA MET A 142 7.86 17.05 10.62
C MET A 142 7.41 18.49 10.87
N LYS A 143 7.69 19.36 9.91
CA LYS A 143 7.14 20.71 9.84
C LYS A 143 5.75 20.68 9.20
N LYS A 144 4.99 21.76 9.38
CA LYS A 144 3.63 21.89 8.85
C LYS A 144 3.58 21.77 7.32
N GLU A 145 4.61 22.25 6.65
CA GLU A 145 4.76 22.27 5.20
C GLU A 145 5.26 20.93 4.62
N ASP A 146 5.83 20.06 5.46
CA ASP A 146 6.42 18.79 5.01
C ASP A 146 5.33 17.81 4.60
N MET A 147 5.55 17.07 3.52
CA MET A 147 4.64 16.00 3.10
C MET A 147 4.74 14.81 4.07
N ASN A 148 3.60 14.22 4.43
CA ASN A 148 3.59 13.00 5.23
C ASN A 148 3.53 11.80 4.31
N TYR A 149 4.56 10.96 4.36
CA TYR A 149 4.65 9.74 3.56
C TYR A 149 4.64 8.47 4.41
N ILE A 150 4.72 8.56 5.75
CA ILE A 150 4.77 7.37 6.59
C ILE A 150 3.41 6.70 6.58
N LEU A 151 3.37 5.44 6.14
CA LEU A 151 2.19 4.60 6.13
C LEU A 151 2.37 3.46 7.14
N THR A 152 1.40 3.32 8.05
CA THR A 152 1.34 2.24 9.03
C THR A 152 0.29 1.22 8.62
N LEU A 153 0.72 0.01 8.29
CA LEU A 153 -0.17 -1.15 8.15
C LEU A 153 -0.35 -1.78 9.52
N ARG A 154 -1.61 -2.03 9.93
CA ARG A 154 -1.96 -2.81 11.12
C ARG A 154 -2.73 -4.06 10.73
N GLU A 155 -2.15 -5.23 11.01
CA GLU A 155 -2.77 -6.52 10.73
C GLU A 155 -3.19 -7.19 12.03
N HIS A 156 -4.49 -7.46 12.17
CA HIS A 156 -5.04 -8.24 13.27
C HIS A 156 -4.88 -9.73 12.96
N VAL A 157 -3.95 -10.40 13.64
CA VAL A 157 -3.75 -11.84 13.47
C VAL A 157 -4.69 -12.63 14.38
N ALA A 158 -4.96 -13.89 14.02
CA ALA A 158 -5.92 -14.75 14.72
C ALA A 158 -5.59 -14.97 16.21
N SER A 159 -4.34 -14.79 16.63
CA SER A 159 -3.93 -14.85 18.04
C SER A 159 -4.41 -13.66 18.88
N GLY A 160 -5.01 -12.64 18.26
CA GLY A 160 -5.40 -11.38 18.92
C GLY A 160 -4.27 -10.34 18.95
N ASN A 161 -3.06 -10.69 18.52
CA ASN A 161 -1.96 -9.73 18.37
C ASN A 161 -2.20 -8.81 17.16
N ILE A 162 -1.57 -7.64 17.20
CA ILE A 162 -1.52 -6.70 16.09
C ILE A 162 -0.08 -6.66 15.59
N ILE A 163 0.12 -6.93 14.31
CA ILE A 163 1.40 -6.72 13.63
C ILE A 163 1.35 -5.33 12.99
N GLU A 164 2.34 -4.50 13.29
CA GLU A 164 2.49 -3.17 12.68
C GLU A 164 3.68 -3.15 11.73
N THR A 165 3.50 -2.57 10.55
CA THR A 165 4.58 -2.32 9.59
C THR A 165 4.55 -0.85 9.19
N HIS A 166 5.65 -0.14 9.38
CA HIS A 166 5.78 1.27 9.03
C HIS A 166 6.68 1.41 7.80
N ILE A 167 6.15 2.00 6.72
CA ILE A 167 6.89 2.24 5.48
C ILE A 167 6.99 3.74 5.22
N ASP A 168 8.22 4.22 5.02
CA ASP A 168 8.53 5.63 4.78
C ASP A 168 9.31 5.81 3.47
N PRO A 169 8.64 6.29 2.40
CA PRO A 169 9.28 6.60 1.13
C PRO A 169 9.78 8.06 1.03
N THR A 170 9.97 8.76 2.16
CA THR A 170 10.42 10.16 2.17
C THR A 170 11.76 10.32 1.46
N TYR A 171 12.78 9.54 1.88
CA TYR A 171 14.15 9.62 1.37
C TYR A 171 14.48 8.52 0.37
N ILE A 172 14.06 7.28 0.64
CA ILE A 172 14.22 6.14 -0.26
C ILE A 172 12.82 5.57 -0.54
N GLY A 173 12.35 5.63 -1.77
CA GLY A 173 11.00 5.17 -2.11
C GLY A 173 10.76 4.94 -3.59
N ASN A 174 9.54 4.51 -3.93
CA ASN A 174 9.16 4.23 -5.31
C ASN A 174 8.12 5.23 -5.85
N VAL A 175 7.52 4.94 -7.02
CA VAL A 175 6.47 5.79 -7.62
C VAL A 175 5.23 5.97 -6.73
N GLY A 176 4.93 5.01 -5.86
CA GLY A 176 3.79 5.02 -4.94
C GLY A 176 3.75 6.22 -3.99
N ARG A 177 4.91 6.79 -3.66
CA ARG A 177 5.02 8.00 -2.82
C ARG A 177 4.32 9.23 -3.39
N TYR A 178 4.09 9.26 -4.71
CA TYR A 178 3.43 10.37 -5.40
C TYR A 178 1.93 10.16 -5.57
N ILE A 179 1.38 9.01 -5.14
CA ILE A 179 -0.04 8.72 -5.29
C ILE A 179 -0.81 9.46 -4.20
N ASN A 180 -1.73 10.32 -4.62
CA ASN A 180 -2.49 11.19 -3.73
C ASN A 180 -3.65 10.46 -3.05
N HIS A 181 -4.16 11.07 -1.99
CA HIS A 181 -5.40 10.64 -1.35
C HIS A 181 -6.63 10.96 -2.21
N SER A 182 -7.63 10.08 -2.14
CA SER A 182 -9.02 10.40 -2.46
C SER A 182 -9.98 9.74 -1.47
N CYS A 183 -11.08 10.44 -1.13
CA CYS A 183 -12.19 9.87 -0.37
C CYS A 183 -13.07 8.94 -1.23
N SER A 184 -12.85 8.92 -2.54
CA SER A 184 -13.41 7.95 -3.48
C SER A 184 -12.31 7.49 -4.42
N PRO A 185 -11.35 6.70 -3.90
CA PRO A 185 -10.17 6.30 -4.64
C PRO A 185 -10.49 5.33 -5.77
N ASN A 186 -9.52 5.17 -6.67
CA ASN A 186 -9.57 4.19 -7.75
C ASN A 186 -8.57 3.04 -7.55
N LEU A 187 -7.75 3.09 -6.50
CA LEU A 187 -6.85 2.02 -6.10
C LEU A 187 -7.25 1.40 -4.76
N LEU A 188 -7.00 0.10 -4.67
CA LEU A 188 -7.11 -0.71 -3.47
C LEU A 188 -5.71 -1.15 -3.03
N MET A 189 -5.37 -0.94 -1.76
CA MET A 189 -4.10 -1.38 -1.18
C MET A 189 -4.27 -2.72 -0.47
N LEU A 190 -3.44 -3.71 -0.81
CA LEU A 190 -3.45 -5.03 -0.19
C LEU A 190 -2.03 -5.42 0.26
N PRO A 191 -1.87 -5.97 1.48
CA PRO A 191 -0.60 -6.54 1.92
C PRO A 191 -0.35 -7.86 1.20
N VAL A 192 0.72 -7.93 0.41
CA VAL A 192 1.15 -9.11 -0.33
C VAL A 192 2.49 -9.59 0.19
N ARG A 193 2.54 -10.84 0.65
CA ARG A 193 3.78 -11.49 1.10
C ARG A 193 4.39 -12.33 -0.01
N VAL A 194 5.72 -12.35 -0.07
CA VAL A 194 6.49 -13.10 -1.06
C VAL A 194 7.55 -13.92 -0.33
N ASP A 195 8.72 -13.31 -0.07
CA ASP A 195 9.83 -13.93 0.64
C ASP A 195 9.77 -13.65 2.15
N SER A 196 9.51 -12.38 2.52
CA SER A 196 9.55 -11.88 3.90
C SER A 196 8.17 -11.78 4.54
N GLU A 197 8.12 -11.85 5.87
CA GLU A 197 6.92 -11.49 6.64
C GLU A 197 6.53 -10.02 6.51
N VAL A 198 7.50 -9.15 6.14
CA VAL A 198 7.23 -7.75 5.80
C VAL A 198 6.47 -7.69 4.48
N PRO A 199 5.19 -7.25 4.49
CA PRO A 199 4.38 -7.26 3.29
C PRO A 199 4.80 -6.17 2.31
N LYS A 200 4.64 -6.45 1.02
CA LYS A 200 4.55 -5.45 -0.03
C LYS A 200 3.17 -4.81 0.05
N LEU A 201 3.11 -3.48 0.16
CA LEU A 201 1.84 -2.75 0.09
C LEU A 201 1.47 -2.55 -1.39
N ALA A 202 0.84 -3.58 -1.97
CA ALA A 202 0.51 -3.61 -3.39
C ALA A 202 -0.79 -2.83 -3.66
N LEU A 203 -0.73 -1.91 -4.61
CA LEU A 203 -1.88 -1.16 -5.11
C LEU A 203 -2.42 -1.82 -6.37
N PHE A 204 -3.71 -2.17 -6.34
CA PHE A 204 -4.46 -2.73 -7.45
C PHE A 204 -5.55 -1.77 -7.88
N ALA A 205 -5.96 -1.82 -9.15
CA ALA A 205 -7.09 -1.04 -9.63
C ALA A 205 -8.39 -1.55 -8.96
N GLY A 206 -9.09 -0.68 -8.22
CA GLY A 206 -10.38 -0.98 -7.59
C GLY A 206 -11.59 -0.77 -8.53
N LYS A 207 -11.35 -0.24 -9.72
CA LYS A 207 -12.28 -0.07 -10.85
C LYS A 207 -11.47 0.02 -12.14
N ASP A 208 -12.13 0.00 -13.29
CA ASP A 208 -11.48 0.40 -14.54
C ASP A 208 -11.01 1.87 -14.44
N ILE A 209 -9.80 2.14 -14.90
CA ILE A 209 -9.15 3.47 -14.87
C ILE A 209 -8.80 3.87 -16.30
N GLU A 210 -9.27 5.06 -16.69
CA GLU A 210 -9.06 5.58 -18.04
C GLU A 210 -7.73 6.33 -18.18
N VAL A 211 -7.26 6.47 -19.43
CA VAL A 211 -6.04 7.23 -19.74
C VAL A 211 -6.17 8.67 -19.24
N GLY A 212 -5.19 9.13 -18.48
CA GLY A 212 -5.16 10.47 -17.91
C GLY A 212 -5.83 10.60 -16.54
N GLU A 213 -6.54 9.57 -16.06
CA GLU A 213 -7.15 9.58 -14.72
C GLU A 213 -6.05 9.54 -13.64
N GLU A 214 -6.17 10.43 -12.65
CA GLU A 214 -5.26 10.44 -11.50
C GLU A 214 -5.47 9.20 -10.63
N LEU A 215 -4.37 8.54 -10.29
CA LEU A 215 -4.35 7.41 -9.39
C LEU A 215 -4.42 7.90 -7.95
N SER A 216 -5.27 7.27 -7.15
CA SER A 216 -5.45 7.63 -5.75
C SER A 216 -5.88 6.44 -4.90
N PHE A 217 -5.45 6.44 -3.64
CA PHE A 217 -5.90 5.49 -2.62
C PHE A 217 -6.38 6.22 -1.36
N ASP A 218 -7.07 5.51 -0.48
CA ASP A 218 -7.48 6.06 0.81
C ASP A 218 -6.34 5.96 1.82
N TYR A 219 -5.85 7.10 2.30
CA TYR A 219 -4.74 7.17 3.25
C TYR A 219 -5.10 6.65 4.64
N SER A 220 -6.40 6.57 4.96
CA SER A 220 -6.85 5.93 6.20
C SER A 220 -6.84 4.40 6.12
N GLY A 221 -6.84 3.85 4.89
CA GLY A 221 -7.04 2.44 4.64
C GLY A 221 -8.46 1.96 4.96
N GLU A 222 -9.44 2.83 5.21
CA GLU A 222 -10.82 2.43 5.55
C GLU A 222 -11.70 2.16 4.33
N TYR A 223 -11.34 2.68 3.15
CA TYR A 223 -12.05 2.42 1.91
C TYR A 223 -12.05 0.93 1.56
N GLY A 224 -13.25 0.33 1.54
CA GLY A 224 -13.46 -1.11 1.42
C GLY A 224 -13.59 -1.85 2.77
N ASN A 225 -13.12 -1.28 3.89
CA ASN A 225 -13.20 -1.90 5.21
C ASN A 225 -14.54 -1.59 5.92
N VAL A 226 -15.52 -2.49 5.82
CA VAL A 226 -16.84 -2.34 6.47
C VAL A 226 -16.78 -2.41 8.01
N VAL A 227 -15.73 -3.02 8.58
CA VAL A 227 -15.58 -3.18 10.04
C VAL A 227 -15.48 -1.82 10.76
N ASN A 228 -15.02 -0.77 10.07
CA ASN A 228 -14.82 0.57 10.66
C ASN A 228 -15.80 1.65 10.16
N GLN A 229 -16.82 1.31 9.37
CA GLN A 229 -17.83 2.30 8.93
C GLN A 229 -18.60 2.97 10.11
N GLY A 230 -18.51 2.43 11.32
CA GLY A 230 -19.02 3.06 12.54
C GLY A 230 -18.10 4.11 13.20
N ASN A 231 -16.86 4.29 12.71
CA ASN A 231 -15.85 5.15 13.35
C ASN A 231 -15.50 6.43 12.58
N LEU A 232 -16.07 6.68 11.40
CA LEU A 232 -15.89 7.95 10.67
C LEU A 232 -16.30 9.19 11.51
N GLN A 233 -17.15 9.02 12.53
CA GLN A 233 -17.52 10.09 13.47
C GLN A 233 -16.56 10.27 14.66
N LYS A 234 -15.55 9.41 14.87
CA LYS A 234 -14.73 9.46 16.09
C LYS A 234 -13.36 10.12 15.95
N VAL A 235 -12.78 10.23 14.75
CA VAL A 235 -11.47 10.89 14.60
C VAL A 235 -11.59 12.39 14.28
N THR A 236 -12.68 12.82 13.64
CA THR A 236 -12.99 14.24 13.43
C THR A 236 -13.49 14.95 14.70
N GLY A 237 -13.89 14.19 15.73
CA GLY A 237 -14.45 14.71 16.99
C GLY A 237 -13.51 14.73 18.19
N GLN A 238 -12.27 14.21 18.11
CA GLN A 238 -11.35 14.15 19.26
C GLN A 238 -10.15 15.09 19.19
N SER A 239 -9.85 15.68 18.03
CA SER A 239 -8.95 16.85 17.98
C SER A 239 -9.75 18.11 18.26
N LYS A 240 -9.53 18.75 19.41
CA LYS A 240 -10.05 20.11 19.69
C LYS A 240 -9.42 21.19 18.80
N ASP A 241 -8.42 20.84 17.98
CA ASP A 241 -7.67 21.79 17.17
C ASP A 241 -7.64 21.36 15.69
N SER A 242 -8.61 21.84 14.91
CA SER A 242 -8.68 21.66 13.46
C SER A 242 -7.54 22.36 12.71
N SER A 243 -6.75 23.21 13.36
CA SER A 243 -5.67 23.98 12.71
C SER A 243 -4.46 23.13 12.30
N LYS A 244 -4.37 21.90 12.83
CA LYS A 244 -3.30 20.92 12.53
C LYS A 244 -3.66 19.95 11.39
N LEU A 245 -4.92 19.90 10.97
CA LEU A 245 -5.36 19.00 9.90
C LEU A 245 -5.07 19.59 8.52
N LYS A 246 -4.55 18.76 7.61
CA LYS A 246 -4.34 19.16 6.22
C LYS A 246 -5.65 19.06 5.44
N PRO A 247 -6.05 20.09 4.69
CA PRO A 247 -7.27 20.04 3.89
C PRO A 247 -7.17 18.98 2.78
N CYS A 248 -8.28 18.30 2.50
CA CYS A 248 -8.40 17.36 1.40
C CYS A 248 -8.88 18.06 0.13
N PHE A 249 -8.14 17.90 -0.96
CA PHE A 249 -8.47 18.46 -2.28
C PHE A 249 -8.78 17.35 -3.31
N CYS A 250 -9.39 16.24 -2.87
CA CYS A 250 -9.65 15.09 -3.75
C CYS A 250 -10.75 15.34 -4.79
N GLY A 251 -11.65 16.30 -4.55
CA GLY A 251 -12.74 16.64 -5.46
C GLY A 251 -13.92 15.65 -5.47
N SER A 252 -13.90 14.61 -4.63
CA SER A 252 -15.04 13.69 -4.47
C SER A 252 -16.24 14.38 -3.80
N GLU A 253 -17.45 14.05 -4.23
CA GLU A 253 -18.71 14.44 -3.57
C GLU A 253 -18.81 13.87 -2.13
N MET A 254 -18.11 12.78 -1.85
CA MET A 254 -18.04 12.12 -0.53
C MET A 254 -16.83 12.58 0.29
N CYS A 255 -16.22 13.73 -0.04
CA CYS A 255 -15.03 14.24 0.64
C CYS A 255 -15.31 14.57 2.10
N THR A 256 -14.44 14.10 3.01
CA THR A 256 -14.51 14.38 4.45
C THR A 256 -13.87 15.73 4.84
N GLY A 257 -13.32 16.46 3.87
CA GLY A 257 -12.75 17.80 4.03
C GLY A 257 -11.28 17.84 4.47
N PHE A 258 -10.76 16.79 5.10
CA PHE A 258 -9.38 16.74 5.61
C PHE A 258 -8.71 15.43 5.23
N LEU A 259 -7.39 15.46 5.04
CA LEU A 259 -6.59 14.25 4.87
C LEU A 259 -6.65 13.43 6.18
N PRO A 260 -6.85 12.11 6.11
CA PRO A 260 -6.81 11.26 7.29
C PRO A 260 -5.39 11.24 7.86
N PHE A 261 -5.29 11.11 9.18
CA PHE A 261 -4.02 11.06 9.91
C PHE A 261 -4.06 9.92 10.94
N ASP A 262 -2.91 9.30 11.21
CA ASP A 262 -2.80 8.25 12.24
C ASP A 262 -2.46 8.88 13.61
N PRO A 263 -3.41 8.94 14.55
CA PRO A 263 -3.18 9.57 15.85
C PRO A 263 -2.11 8.86 16.70
N SER A 264 -1.75 7.61 16.38
CA SER A 264 -0.72 6.87 17.14
C SER A 264 0.70 7.39 16.90
N LEU A 265 0.96 7.96 15.71
CA LEU A 265 2.26 8.51 15.33
C LEU A 265 2.35 10.02 15.66
N TYR A 266 1.21 10.70 15.72
CA TYR A 266 1.11 12.13 16.00
C TYR A 266 0.64 12.38 17.44
N GLN A 267 1.57 12.69 18.35
CA GLN A 267 1.19 13.21 19.67
C GLN A 267 0.63 14.63 19.52
N VAL A 268 -0.68 14.78 19.65
CA VAL A 268 -1.33 16.08 19.74
C VAL A 268 -1.12 16.59 21.18
N HIS A 269 -0.06 17.34 21.41
CA HIS A 269 0.04 18.23 22.57
C HIS A 269 -0.77 19.51 22.33
#